data_AF-A0A2V8LQP7-F1
#
_entry.id   AF-A0A2V8LQP7-F1
#
_cell.length_a   1.000
_cell.length_b   1.000
_cell.length_c   1.000
_cell.angle_alpha   90.00
_cell.angle_beta   90.00
_cell.angle_gamma   90.00
#
_symmetry.space_group_name_H-M   'P 1'
#
loop_
_entity.id
_entity.type
_entity.pdbx_description
1 polymer ?
#
loop_
_entity_poly.entity_id
_entity_poly.type
_entity_poly.pdbx_seq_one_letter_code
_entity_poly.pdbx_strand_id
1 'polypeptide(L)'
;MRKRMSFALVVFATAIFACFETTAVAQSNDGKLANVVGGGSSVRWEVMVANAGGSVMITAPDGRAFRRAFRAGAAPDISLSDKQLEGLPDGTYTYELRLNPSLSASAKEALMKARGNDDDPEAERAARKRPSIPAMVQSGSFAILNGAIVVAGGVEEQRSGAAKAKQTAILSSNTVSRLWNHRFSLGMMPDDVIPDDLIVQGSACVGLDCVNGESFSFDTIRLKENNTRISFNDTSTSAGFPTNDWTIRANASASGGANFLAFVDRGASESGDETGTIVFEVDAGAAANALKVSSSSKVGLRTATPVLDIHMNTSDTPAVRFEQNNAGGFTAQTWDIGANEANFFVRDVTGGSRLPFRVRPGAPTSSVDISASGNVGIGTASPAVNLHVNGAGASVGGFVAFRVDNTSTGGRQYGFESTDNANGIGGGKFAIFDNGAGTQRLTIDSSGNVGIGTTAPTQLLSVNGTAGKPGGGTWDVFSDERLKNIKGRYNTGLKALMQLQPIRYEYKPNNPLGIKLEGENIGFGAQSLQKIIPEAVTMNSAGYLMVKSDPILWTMLNAIKEQQKEIAELRGQIQKLRAASHRRRK
;
A
#
# COMPACT_ATOMS: atom_id res chain seq x y z
N MET A 1 -43.91 -29.91 -3.35
CA MET A 1 -44.55 -30.48 -2.13
C MET A 1 -44.83 -29.36 -1.12
N ARG A 2 -45.55 -29.69 -0.03
CA ARG A 2 -46.01 -28.82 1.10
C ARG A 2 -44.87 -27.94 1.70
N LYS A 3 -45.10 -26.63 1.97
CA LYS A 3 -45.49 -25.97 3.27
C LYS A 3 -44.56 -26.31 4.46
N ARG A 4 -44.16 -25.40 5.39
CA ARG A 4 -44.69 -24.10 5.89
C ARG A 4 -43.51 -23.07 6.04
N MET A 5 -43.61 -21.73 6.21
CA MET A 5 -44.55 -20.74 6.80
C MET A 5 -44.56 -20.55 8.34
N SER A 6 -44.11 -19.37 8.82
CA SER A 6 -44.66 -18.45 9.86
C SER A 6 -43.58 -17.38 10.24
N PHE A 7 -43.81 -16.06 10.26
CA PHE A 7 -44.64 -15.18 11.14
C PHE A 7 -44.12 -15.06 12.59
N ALA A 8 -44.15 -13.92 13.32
CA ALA A 8 -44.45 -12.48 13.04
C ALA A 8 -44.06 -11.63 14.30
N LEU A 9 -43.44 -10.44 14.21
CA LEU A 9 -44.01 -9.07 14.15
C LEU A 9 -44.88 -8.60 15.37
N VAL A 10 -44.29 -7.74 16.23
CA VAL A 10 -44.93 -6.81 17.20
C VAL A 10 -43.94 -5.61 17.40
N VAL A 11 -44.21 -4.29 17.38
CA VAL A 11 -45.39 -3.38 17.23
C VAL A 11 -45.88 -2.65 18.51
N PHE A 12 -45.68 -1.32 18.54
CA PHE A 12 -46.25 -0.29 19.45
C PHE A 12 -45.78 -0.30 20.94
N ALA A 13 -45.85 0.81 21.72
CA ALA A 13 -46.62 2.05 21.52
C ALA A 13 -45.90 3.39 21.93
N THR A 14 -46.42 4.47 21.35
CA THR A 14 -46.41 5.92 21.72
C THR A 14 -46.15 6.26 23.21
N ALA A 15 -45.32 7.23 23.61
CA ALA A 15 -45.17 8.67 23.26
C ALA A 15 -45.98 9.66 24.14
N ILE A 16 -45.35 10.78 24.57
CA ILE A 16 -45.96 12.02 25.07
C ILE A 16 -44.96 13.19 24.90
N PHE A 17 -45.48 14.41 24.71
CA PHE A 17 -44.72 15.65 24.47
C PHE A 17 -44.69 16.52 25.74
N ALA A 18 -43.55 17.12 26.08
CA ALA A 18 -43.48 18.26 27.00
C ALA A 18 -42.19 19.06 26.78
N CYS A 19 -42.33 20.36 26.49
CA CYS A 19 -41.22 21.31 26.55
C CYS A 19 -41.12 21.87 27.97
N PHE A 20 -39.91 22.19 28.46
CA PHE A 20 -39.49 23.59 28.68
C PHE A 20 -38.02 23.72 29.14
N GLU A 21 -37.51 24.95 29.01
CA GLU A 21 -36.33 25.56 29.64
C GLU A 21 -34.96 24.86 29.63
N THR A 22 -34.05 25.50 28.88
CA THR A 22 -32.62 25.48 29.13
C THR A 22 -32.28 26.14 30.47
N THR A 23 -31.69 25.41 31.41
CA THR A 23 -30.89 25.99 32.50
C THR A 23 -29.42 25.71 32.24
N ALA A 24 -28.62 26.77 32.11
CA ALA A 24 -27.18 26.64 31.94
C ALA A 24 -26.55 26.21 33.27
N VAL A 25 -26.05 24.97 33.33
CA VAL A 25 -25.19 24.54 34.44
C VAL A 25 -23.84 25.20 34.24
N ALA A 26 -23.57 26.23 35.05
CA ALA A 26 -22.30 26.96 35.02
C ALA A 26 -21.10 26.04 35.33
N GLN A 27 -19.92 26.46 34.86
CA GLN A 27 -18.66 25.76 35.13
C GLN A 27 -18.46 25.59 36.65
N SER A 28 -18.11 24.37 37.07
CA SER A 28 -17.82 24.09 38.48
C SER A 28 -16.50 24.73 38.89
N ASN A 29 -16.54 25.70 39.80
CA ASN A 29 -15.34 26.27 40.42
C ASN A 29 -14.49 25.19 41.12
N ASP A 30 -13.17 25.32 41.03
CA ASP A 30 -12.21 24.45 41.71
C ASP A 30 -12.43 24.43 43.23
N GLY A 31 -12.68 23.25 43.81
CA GLY A 31 -12.33 22.78 45.17
C GLY A 31 -12.62 23.65 46.42
N LYS A 32 -13.16 24.86 46.28
CA LYS A 32 -13.07 25.94 47.27
C LYS A 32 -14.27 25.91 48.21
N LEU A 33 -14.00 25.82 49.51
CA LEU A 33 -15.02 25.70 50.55
C LEU A 33 -15.59 27.06 50.96
N ALA A 34 -14.81 28.13 50.84
CA ALA A 34 -15.24 29.50 51.12
C ALA A 34 -14.51 30.55 50.25
N ASN A 35 -15.23 31.59 49.84
CA ASN A 35 -14.60 32.83 49.37
C ASN A 35 -14.11 33.64 50.57
N VAL A 36 -12.94 34.28 50.44
CA VAL A 36 -12.39 35.16 51.47
C VAL A 36 -12.50 36.58 50.98
N VAL A 37 -13.22 37.41 51.73
CA VAL A 37 -13.49 38.81 51.39
C VAL A 37 -12.79 39.69 52.42
N GLY A 38 -11.91 40.58 51.94
CA GLY A 38 -11.28 41.62 52.75
C GLY A 38 -12.13 42.90 52.68
N GLY A 39 -12.44 43.47 53.85
CA GLY A 39 -13.26 44.68 53.98
C GLY A 39 -12.65 45.66 54.97
N GLY A 40 -11.60 46.37 54.54
CA GLY A 40 -10.92 47.42 55.30
C GLY A 40 -10.32 46.93 56.62
N SER A 41 -11.07 47.04 57.71
CA SER A 41 -10.72 46.57 59.05
C SER A 41 -11.17 45.15 59.37
N SER A 42 -11.70 44.39 58.39
CA SER A 42 -12.25 43.04 58.60
C SER A 42 -11.91 42.04 57.49
N VAL A 43 -11.95 40.75 57.83
CA VAL A 43 -11.87 39.61 56.90
C VAL A 43 -13.02 38.64 57.17
N ARG A 44 -13.64 38.12 56.12
CA ARG A 44 -14.83 37.26 56.19
C ARG A 44 -14.69 36.05 55.26
N TRP A 45 -15.07 34.87 55.74
CA TRP A 45 -15.12 33.64 54.95
C TRP A 45 -16.57 33.31 54.59
N GLU A 46 -16.94 33.56 53.34
CA GLU A 46 -18.25 33.24 52.80
C GLU A 46 -18.27 31.77 52.39
N VAL A 47 -18.74 30.92 53.31
CA VAL A 47 -18.75 29.46 53.14
C VAL A 47 -19.75 29.05 52.06
N MET A 48 -19.25 28.47 50.97
CA MET A 48 -20.02 28.15 49.76
C MET A 48 -20.61 26.74 49.77
N VAL A 49 -20.31 25.94 50.81
CA VAL A 49 -20.68 24.52 50.91
C VAL A 49 -21.49 24.20 52.16
N ALA A 50 -22.40 23.23 52.05
CA ALA A 50 -23.26 22.79 53.16
C ALA A 50 -22.42 22.24 54.33
N ASN A 51 -22.69 22.73 55.54
CA ASN A 51 -21.89 22.45 56.73
C ASN A 51 -22.75 22.47 58.01
N ALA A 52 -22.24 21.85 59.07
CA ALA A 52 -22.81 21.84 60.41
C ALA A 52 -22.12 22.85 61.35
N GLY A 53 -21.60 23.95 60.81
CA GLY A 53 -20.66 24.86 61.48
C GLY A 53 -19.20 24.41 61.32
N GLY A 54 -18.29 25.05 62.04
CA GLY A 54 -16.85 24.79 61.91
C GLY A 54 -15.98 25.68 62.79
N SER A 55 -14.70 25.81 62.43
CA SER A 55 -13.80 26.80 63.03
C SER A 55 -12.73 27.28 62.05
N VAL A 56 -12.48 28.58 62.04
CA VAL A 56 -11.27 29.16 61.45
C VAL A 56 -10.17 29.21 62.51
N MET A 57 -8.97 28.80 62.15
CA MET A 57 -7.73 29.10 62.87
C MET A 57 -6.93 30.12 62.05
N ILE A 58 -6.29 31.09 62.69
CA ILE A 58 -5.42 32.10 62.05
C ILE A 58 -4.12 32.16 62.82
N THR A 59 -2.99 32.13 62.11
CA THR A 59 -1.63 32.28 62.66
C THR A 59 -1.02 33.58 62.16
N ALA A 60 -0.59 34.41 63.09
CA ALA A 60 0.07 35.70 62.85
C ALA A 60 1.57 35.55 62.49
N PRO A 61 2.21 36.58 61.90
CA PRO A 61 3.66 36.58 61.62
C PRO A 61 4.54 36.31 62.85
N ASP A 62 4.07 36.66 64.05
CA ASP A 62 4.76 36.45 65.33
C ASP A 62 4.48 35.08 65.98
N GLY A 63 3.77 34.19 65.27
CA GLY A 63 3.41 32.85 65.73
C GLY A 63 2.19 32.77 66.65
N ARG A 64 1.53 33.89 67.01
CA ARG A 64 0.27 33.85 67.76
C ARG A 64 -0.83 33.20 66.92
N ALA A 65 -1.51 32.20 67.49
CA ALA A 65 -2.59 31.47 66.83
C ALA A 65 -3.95 31.70 67.52
N PHE A 66 -4.98 32.04 66.74
CA PHE A 66 -6.32 32.38 67.20
C PHE A 66 -7.34 31.45 66.55
N ARG A 67 -8.35 30.96 67.31
CA ARG A 67 -9.37 30.04 66.78
C ARG A 67 -10.79 30.51 67.07
N ARG A 68 -11.57 30.82 66.03
CA ARG A 68 -12.97 31.26 66.11
C ARG A 68 -13.89 30.15 65.58
N ALA A 69 -14.76 29.64 66.44
CA ALA A 69 -15.77 28.63 66.09
C ALA A 69 -17.08 29.30 65.65
N PHE A 70 -17.81 28.68 64.72
CA PHE A 70 -19.06 29.21 64.17
C PHE A 70 -20.10 28.12 63.94
N ARG A 71 -21.38 28.51 63.89
CA ARG A 71 -22.54 27.61 63.73
C ARG A 71 -22.91 27.44 62.25
N ALA A 72 -23.68 26.39 61.93
CA ALA A 72 -24.19 26.16 60.58
C ALA A 72 -24.88 27.40 60.00
N GLY A 73 -24.58 27.75 58.75
CA GLY A 73 -25.13 28.92 58.07
C GLY A 73 -24.53 30.28 58.45
N ALA A 74 -23.63 30.35 59.43
CA ALA A 74 -22.88 31.57 59.71
C ALA A 74 -21.61 31.64 58.85
N ALA A 75 -21.37 32.77 58.19
CA ALA A 75 -20.06 33.11 57.63
C ALA A 75 -19.18 33.64 58.77
N PRO A 76 -18.07 32.98 59.17
CA PRO A 76 -17.19 33.53 60.18
C PRO A 76 -16.47 34.76 59.64
N ASP A 77 -16.29 35.73 60.51
CA ASP A 77 -15.65 37.02 60.29
C ASP A 77 -14.60 37.26 61.39
N ILE A 78 -13.66 38.17 61.15
CA ILE A 78 -12.76 38.71 62.17
C ILE A 78 -12.55 40.20 61.88
N SER A 79 -12.59 41.03 62.92
CA SER A 79 -12.30 42.47 62.85
C SER A 79 -11.02 42.80 63.60
N LEU A 80 -10.24 43.76 63.09
CA LEU A 80 -9.11 44.35 63.82
C LEU A 80 -9.55 45.11 65.10
N SER A 81 -10.85 45.32 65.29
CA SER A 81 -11.45 45.84 66.53
C SER A 81 -11.83 44.77 67.56
N ASP A 82 -11.64 43.47 67.28
CA ASP A 82 -11.89 42.41 68.25
C ASP A 82 -10.79 42.42 69.33
N LYS A 83 -11.16 42.52 70.62
CA LYS A 83 -10.22 42.61 71.77
C LYS A 83 -9.22 41.45 71.92
N GLN A 84 -9.37 40.38 71.14
CA GLN A 84 -8.41 39.26 71.10
C GLN A 84 -7.26 39.50 70.11
N LEU A 85 -7.36 40.54 69.27
CA LEU A 85 -6.47 40.85 68.14
C LEU A 85 -5.86 42.27 68.26
N GLU A 86 -5.98 42.87 69.44
CA GLU A 86 -5.40 44.18 69.77
C GLU A 86 -3.86 44.05 69.88
N GLY A 87 -3.11 44.94 69.22
CA GLY A 87 -1.64 44.86 69.15
C GLY A 87 -1.11 43.73 68.24
N LEU A 88 -1.76 43.49 67.09
CA LEU A 88 -1.23 42.66 66.01
C LEU A 88 -0.24 43.43 65.10
N PRO A 89 0.85 42.81 64.62
CA PRO A 89 1.77 43.43 63.66
C PRO A 89 1.22 43.44 62.23
N ASP A 90 1.64 44.41 61.42
CA ASP A 90 1.55 44.34 59.95
C ASP A 90 2.36 43.12 59.44
N GLY A 91 1.91 42.52 58.33
CA GLY A 91 2.54 41.33 57.73
C GLY A 91 1.54 40.27 57.25
N THR A 92 2.05 39.10 56.87
CA THR A 92 1.26 38.01 56.27
C THR A 92 0.71 37.06 57.31
N TYR A 93 -0.62 36.97 57.39
CA TYR A 93 -1.38 36.05 58.22
C TYR A 93 -1.75 34.82 57.42
N THR A 94 -1.66 33.64 58.02
CA THR A 94 -2.16 32.38 57.43
C THR A 94 -3.42 31.94 58.15
N TYR A 95 -4.35 31.31 57.42
CA TYR A 95 -5.58 30.76 57.99
C TYR A 95 -5.79 29.30 57.58
N GLU A 96 -6.53 28.57 58.42
CA GLU A 96 -7.06 27.24 58.17
C GLU A 96 -8.53 27.19 58.60
N LEU A 97 -9.44 27.10 57.62
CA LEU A 97 -10.88 26.92 57.81
C LEU A 97 -11.19 25.41 57.82
N ARG A 98 -11.68 24.89 58.95
CA ARG A 98 -12.23 23.52 59.05
C ARG A 98 -13.76 23.57 59.15
N LEU A 99 -14.44 22.83 58.28
CA LEU A 99 -15.89 22.68 58.27
C LEU A 99 -16.31 21.31 58.82
N ASN A 100 -17.37 21.29 59.62
CA ASN A 100 -18.03 20.05 60.01
C ASN A 100 -19.02 19.64 58.90
N PRO A 101 -18.97 18.42 58.35
CA PRO A 101 -19.85 18.00 57.26
C PRO A 101 -21.31 17.85 57.69
N SER A 102 -22.25 18.30 56.85
CA SER A 102 -23.69 18.17 57.09
C SER A 102 -24.20 16.78 56.71
N LEU A 103 -24.23 15.87 57.69
CA LEU A 103 -24.72 14.49 57.51
C LEU A 103 -26.25 14.43 57.30
N SER A 104 -26.68 13.67 56.29
CA SER A 104 -28.10 13.33 56.05
C SER A 104 -28.70 12.48 57.18
N ALA A 105 -30.04 12.38 57.23
CA ALA A 105 -30.73 11.52 58.19
C ALA A 105 -30.26 10.05 58.09
N SER A 106 -30.21 9.49 56.87
CA SER A 106 -29.73 8.13 56.62
C SER A 106 -28.26 7.92 56.99
N ALA A 107 -27.40 8.92 56.80
CA ALA A 107 -25.99 8.84 57.21
C ALA A 107 -25.83 8.85 58.74
N LYS A 108 -26.64 9.64 59.47
CA LYS A 108 -26.68 9.63 60.93
C LYS A 108 -27.19 8.29 61.48
N GLU A 109 -28.22 7.73 60.86
CA GLU A 109 -28.79 6.44 61.25
C GLU A 109 -27.80 5.29 61.03
N ALA A 110 -27.09 5.28 59.89
CA ALA A 110 -25.99 4.33 59.64
C ALA A 110 -24.85 4.48 60.66
N LEU A 111 -24.46 5.71 61.01
CA LEU A 111 -23.41 5.98 62.02
C LEU A 111 -23.81 5.60 63.45
N MET A 112 -25.10 5.70 63.81
CA MET A 112 -25.59 5.20 65.10
C MET A 112 -25.68 3.66 65.12
N LYS A 113 -26.11 3.04 64.02
CA LYS A 113 -26.14 1.57 63.91
C LYS A 113 -24.72 0.96 63.95
N ALA A 114 -23.73 1.66 63.40
CA ALA A 114 -22.31 1.30 63.48
C ALA A 114 -21.65 1.58 64.86
N ARG A 115 -22.43 2.01 65.87
CA ARG A 115 -22.00 2.25 67.26
C ARG A 115 -22.68 1.34 68.28
N GLY A 116 -23.52 0.40 67.83
CA GLY A 116 -24.26 -0.54 68.70
C GLY A 116 -23.73 -1.97 68.72
N ASN A 117 -22.77 -2.31 67.86
CA ASN A 117 -22.29 -3.68 67.63
C ASN A 117 -20.74 -3.70 67.62
N ASP A 118 -20.10 -3.49 68.79
CA ASP A 118 -18.64 -3.60 68.92
C ASP A 118 -18.17 -5.05 69.24
N ASP A 119 -19.09 -5.98 69.55
CA ASP A 119 -18.81 -7.37 69.97
C ASP A 119 -19.29 -8.45 68.95
N ASP A 120 -18.86 -8.38 67.68
CA ASP A 120 -19.11 -9.43 66.67
C ASP A 120 -17.90 -9.67 65.74
N PRO A 121 -17.25 -10.86 65.78
CA PRO A 121 -16.07 -11.16 64.97
C PRO A 121 -16.27 -11.11 63.43
N GLU A 122 -17.48 -11.24 62.90
CA GLU A 122 -17.68 -11.14 61.44
C GLU A 122 -17.67 -9.67 60.95
N ALA A 123 -17.84 -8.69 61.86
CA ALA A 123 -17.87 -7.27 61.51
C ALA A 123 -16.52 -6.73 61.00
N GLU A 124 -15.38 -7.27 61.44
CA GLU A 124 -14.05 -6.80 61.03
C GLU A 124 -13.80 -6.91 59.51
N ARG A 125 -14.36 -7.94 58.86
CA ARG A 125 -14.22 -8.10 57.40
C ARG A 125 -15.03 -7.08 56.61
N ALA A 126 -16.12 -6.55 57.17
CA ALA A 126 -16.90 -5.46 56.58
C ALA A 126 -16.24 -4.08 56.80
N ALA A 127 -15.48 -3.91 57.90
CA ALA A 127 -14.89 -2.62 58.30
C ALA A 127 -13.92 -2.00 57.28
N ARG A 128 -13.41 -2.76 56.30
CA ARG A 128 -12.52 -2.28 55.23
C ARG A 128 -13.22 -1.50 54.10
N LYS A 129 -14.55 -1.28 54.15
CA LYS A 129 -15.29 -0.39 53.23
C LYS A 129 -16.02 0.75 53.94
N ARG A 130 -15.39 1.37 54.96
CA ARG A 130 -15.85 2.65 55.51
C ARG A 130 -15.73 3.74 54.44
N PRO A 131 -16.78 4.51 54.11
CA PRO A 131 -16.63 5.72 53.31
C PRO A 131 -15.84 6.74 54.14
N SER A 132 -14.68 7.17 53.65
CA SER A 132 -13.94 8.28 54.23
C SER A 132 -14.75 9.56 54.00
N ILE A 133 -15.29 10.13 55.08
CA ILE A 133 -15.90 11.46 55.03
C ILE A 133 -14.75 12.45 54.77
N PRO A 134 -14.74 13.20 53.65
CA PRO A 134 -13.62 14.08 53.32
C PRO A 134 -13.39 15.13 54.40
N ALA A 135 -12.12 15.38 54.75
CA ALA A 135 -11.76 16.46 55.65
C ALA A 135 -11.99 17.80 54.91
N MET A 136 -13.10 18.46 55.20
CA MET A 136 -13.46 19.75 54.60
C MET A 136 -12.60 20.87 55.20
N VAL A 137 -11.37 21.00 54.70
CA VAL A 137 -10.37 21.98 55.13
C VAL A 137 -9.94 22.86 53.95
N GLN A 138 -9.86 24.17 54.19
CA GLN A 138 -9.30 25.14 53.24
C GLN A 138 -8.31 26.05 53.99
N SER A 139 -7.09 26.17 53.46
CA SER A 139 -6.07 27.09 53.99
C SER A 139 -5.76 28.20 52.99
N GLY A 140 -5.16 29.28 53.48
CA GLY A 140 -4.69 30.40 52.65
C GLY A 140 -4.07 31.51 53.49
N SER A 141 -3.96 32.70 52.91
CA SER A 141 -3.37 33.87 53.58
C SER A 141 -4.06 35.19 53.26
N PHE A 142 -3.80 36.20 54.09
CA PHE A 142 -4.10 37.61 53.87
C PHE A 142 -2.98 38.45 54.51
N ALA A 143 -2.86 39.73 54.15
CA ALA A 143 -1.90 40.65 54.76
C ALA A 143 -2.62 41.74 55.57
N ILE A 144 -1.96 42.26 56.60
CA ILE A 144 -2.28 43.56 57.20
C ILE A 144 -1.17 44.53 56.79
N LEU A 145 -1.55 45.67 56.21
CA LEU A 145 -0.64 46.72 55.75
C LEU A 145 -1.20 48.09 56.14
N ASN A 146 -0.44 48.86 56.94
CA ASN A 146 -0.86 50.13 57.56
C ASN A 146 -2.22 50.02 58.27
N GLY A 147 -2.49 48.90 58.94
CA GLY A 147 -3.78 48.65 59.62
C GLY A 147 -4.98 48.35 58.70
N ALA A 148 -4.77 48.11 57.40
CA ALA A 148 -5.80 47.64 56.48
C ALA A 148 -5.55 46.19 56.06
N ILE A 149 -6.61 45.39 55.98
CA ILE A 149 -6.56 43.99 55.51
C ILE A 149 -6.60 43.95 53.97
N VAL A 150 -5.63 43.22 53.39
CA VAL A 150 -5.52 42.96 51.96
C VAL A 150 -5.61 41.45 51.71
N VAL A 151 -6.54 41.02 50.86
CA VAL A 151 -6.74 39.61 50.46
C VAL A 151 -6.43 39.48 48.97
N ALA A 152 -5.63 38.48 48.61
CA ALA A 152 -5.30 38.21 47.21
C ALA A 152 -6.56 37.80 46.41
N GLY A 153 -6.83 38.52 45.32
CA GLY A 153 -7.99 38.27 44.44
C GLY A 153 -9.25 39.09 44.73
N GLY A 154 -9.19 40.13 45.58
CA GLY A 154 -10.28 41.10 45.71
C GLY A 154 -10.42 41.95 44.43
N VAL A 155 -11.57 41.87 43.76
CA VAL A 155 -11.91 42.72 42.61
C VAL A 155 -12.41 44.08 43.13
N GLU A 156 -11.81 45.17 42.66
CA GLU A 156 -12.20 46.53 43.04
C GLU A 156 -13.49 46.96 42.30
N GLU A 157 -14.52 47.37 43.05
CA GLU A 157 -15.84 47.68 42.50
C GLU A 157 -15.85 49.10 41.88
N GLN A 158 -16.19 49.20 40.59
CA GLN A 158 -16.14 50.46 39.85
C GLN A 158 -17.08 51.54 40.41
N ARG A 159 -16.55 52.76 40.60
CA ARG A 159 -17.38 53.98 40.63
C ARG A 159 -16.82 55.08 39.74
N SER A 160 -17.55 55.35 38.65
CA SER A 160 -17.40 56.56 37.85
C SER A 160 -17.86 57.79 38.62
N GLY A 161 -17.02 58.82 38.75
CA GLY A 161 -17.40 60.08 39.38
C GLY A 161 -16.35 61.18 39.22
N ALA A 162 -16.58 62.10 38.29
CA ALA A 162 -15.68 63.22 38.04
C ALA A 162 -16.06 64.45 38.89
N ALA A 163 -15.15 64.95 39.74
CA ALA A 163 -15.09 66.37 40.13
C ALA A 163 -13.82 66.78 40.89
N LYS A 164 -13.21 67.89 40.45
CA LYS A 164 -12.52 68.93 41.24
C LYS A 164 -11.31 68.53 42.12
N ALA A 165 -10.13 68.95 41.65
CA ALA A 165 -8.92 69.05 42.46
C ALA A 165 -9.02 70.11 43.57
N LYS A 166 -8.21 69.92 44.63
CA LYS A 166 -7.63 71.00 45.44
C LYS A 166 -6.15 70.71 45.67
N GLN A 167 -5.31 71.72 45.42
CA GLN A 167 -3.91 71.80 45.87
C GLN A 167 -3.92 71.99 47.42
N THR A 168 -2.84 71.80 48.19
CA THR A 168 -1.37 71.87 47.99
C THR A 168 -0.68 70.69 48.72
N ALA A 169 0.58 70.31 48.49
CA ALA A 169 1.77 71.16 48.28
C ALA A 169 2.80 70.62 47.27
N ILE A 170 3.64 71.53 46.79
CA ILE A 170 4.60 71.31 45.70
C ILE A 170 5.99 71.06 46.31
N LEU A 171 6.54 69.86 46.09
CA LEU A 171 7.98 69.63 46.20
C LEU A 171 8.66 70.11 44.90
N SER A 172 9.81 70.78 45.02
CA SER A 172 10.44 71.43 43.86
C SER A 172 10.97 70.43 42.83
N SER A 173 10.99 70.84 41.55
CA SER A 173 11.59 70.08 40.44
C SER A 173 13.06 69.71 40.68
N ASN A 174 13.80 70.50 41.45
CA ASN A 174 15.20 70.22 41.81
C ASN A 174 15.38 69.03 42.78
N THR A 175 14.33 68.57 43.45
CA THR A 175 14.39 67.38 44.32
C THR A 175 14.24 66.10 43.48
N VAL A 176 13.34 66.10 42.49
CA VAL A 176 13.13 64.96 41.57
C VAL A 176 14.39 64.68 40.75
N SER A 177 15.05 65.73 40.26
CA SER A 177 16.33 65.63 39.53
C SER A 177 17.50 65.08 40.35
N ARG A 178 17.42 65.06 41.69
CA ARG A 178 18.45 64.45 42.55
C ARG A 178 18.24 62.96 42.77
N LEU A 179 16.99 62.49 42.78
CA LEU A 179 16.69 61.05 42.80
C LEU A 179 17.06 60.37 41.47
N TRP A 180 16.98 61.09 40.34
CA TRP A 180 17.44 60.60 39.02
C TRP A 180 18.94 60.35 38.91
N ASN A 181 19.78 60.92 39.79
CA ASN A 181 21.23 60.70 39.77
C ASN A 181 21.67 59.45 40.57
N HIS A 182 20.81 58.88 41.41
CA HIS A 182 20.95 57.46 41.74
C HIS A 182 20.31 56.65 40.64
N ARG A 183 21.12 56.34 39.61
CA ARG A 183 20.85 55.20 38.73
C ARG A 183 20.79 53.93 39.57
N PHE A 184 19.59 53.58 40.03
CA PHE A 184 19.18 52.20 39.90
C PHE A 184 19.26 51.89 38.41
N SER A 185 20.35 51.21 38.04
CA SER A 185 20.35 50.47 36.80
C SER A 185 19.17 49.50 36.89
N LEU A 186 18.18 49.66 36.02
CA LEU A 186 17.47 48.50 35.50
C LEU A 186 18.52 47.75 34.69
N GLY A 187 19.36 47.02 35.40
CA GLY A 187 20.45 46.28 34.78
C GLY A 187 19.87 45.26 33.82
N MET A 188 20.70 44.85 32.87
CA MET A 188 20.72 43.43 32.54
C MET A 188 20.76 42.70 33.89
N MET A 189 19.77 41.84 34.16
CA MET A 189 20.00 40.80 35.16
C MET A 189 21.25 40.05 34.68
N PRO A 190 22.26 39.84 35.53
CA PRO A 190 23.45 39.12 35.09
C PRO A 190 23.02 37.73 34.63
N ASP A 191 23.56 37.26 33.52
CA ASP A 191 23.30 35.91 33.05
C ASP A 191 23.80 34.93 34.13
N ASP A 192 22.90 34.08 34.65
CA ASP A 192 23.21 33.10 35.70
C ASP A 192 24.06 31.95 35.14
N VAL A 193 25.35 32.22 34.95
CA VAL A 193 26.35 31.22 34.57
C VAL A 193 26.64 30.33 35.77
N ILE A 194 26.10 29.11 35.74
CA ILE A 194 26.47 28.04 36.68
C ILE A 194 27.73 27.34 36.13
N PRO A 195 28.90 27.45 36.78
CA PRO A 195 30.18 26.99 36.23
C PRO A 195 30.47 25.49 36.48
N ASP A 196 29.45 24.73 36.86
CA ASP A 196 29.50 23.34 37.35
C ASP A 196 28.14 22.65 37.07
N ASP A 197 28.01 21.36 37.35
CA ASP A 197 26.81 20.55 37.03
C ASP A 197 25.52 21.08 37.71
N LEU A 198 24.54 21.52 36.91
CA LEU A 198 23.20 21.87 37.39
C LEU A 198 22.35 20.61 37.67
N ILE A 199 22.32 20.19 38.92
CA ILE A 199 21.48 19.07 39.38
C ILE A 199 20.13 19.59 39.94
N VAL A 200 19.07 19.48 39.14
CA VAL A 200 17.70 19.81 39.58
C VAL A 200 17.01 18.58 40.17
N GLN A 201 16.81 18.56 41.50
CA GLN A 201 16.00 17.54 42.17
C GLN A 201 14.50 17.92 42.13
N GLY A 202 13.81 17.52 41.07
CA GLY A 202 12.41 17.83 40.84
C GLY A 202 12.13 17.98 39.34
N SER A 203 11.63 19.15 38.95
CA SER A 203 11.39 19.51 37.54
C SER A 203 11.90 20.91 37.23
N ALA A 204 12.29 21.13 35.97
CA ALA A 204 12.69 22.45 35.45
C ALA A 204 11.71 22.96 34.39
N CYS A 205 11.41 24.26 34.42
CA CYS A 205 10.72 24.96 33.34
C CYS A 205 11.70 25.92 32.66
N VAL A 206 11.73 25.92 31.33
CA VAL A 206 12.60 26.79 30.52
C VAL A 206 11.78 27.49 29.43
N GLY A 207 11.98 28.78 29.24
CA GLY A 207 11.25 29.61 28.27
C GLY A 207 10.45 30.74 28.92
N LEU A 208 9.98 31.66 28.09
CA LEU A 208 9.36 32.93 28.51
C LEU A 208 8.00 32.77 29.21
N ASP A 209 7.27 31.66 28.95
CA ASP A 209 5.92 31.43 29.47
C ASP A 209 5.91 30.57 30.75
N CYS A 210 7.07 30.35 31.39
CA CYS A 210 7.19 29.67 32.68
C CYS A 210 6.69 30.54 33.84
N VAL A 211 5.91 29.98 34.76
CA VAL A 211 5.36 30.72 35.92
C VAL A 211 5.77 30.13 37.27
N ASN A 212 5.93 31.00 38.26
CA ASN A 212 6.26 30.60 39.63
C ASN A 212 5.15 29.72 40.23
N GLY A 213 5.51 28.59 40.83
CA GLY A 213 4.57 27.63 41.43
C GLY A 213 3.80 26.75 40.43
N GLU A 214 4.25 26.64 39.18
CA GLU A 214 3.62 25.78 38.17
C GLU A 214 3.64 24.28 38.56
N SER A 215 2.56 23.57 38.26
CA SER A 215 2.47 22.11 38.47
C SER A 215 3.01 21.34 37.26
N PHE A 216 4.02 20.51 37.48
CA PHE A 216 4.70 19.73 36.44
C PHE A 216 4.05 18.37 36.14
N SER A 217 3.15 17.87 37.00
CA SER A 217 2.57 16.52 36.90
C SER A 217 3.63 15.42 36.86
N PHE A 218 4.04 14.96 35.68
CA PHE A 218 5.11 13.97 35.47
C PHE A 218 6.26 14.50 34.57
N ASP A 219 6.23 15.77 34.17
CA ASP A 219 7.25 16.38 33.30
C ASP A 219 8.51 16.72 34.12
N THR A 220 9.65 16.09 33.84
CA THR A 220 10.94 16.47 34.46
C THR A 220 11.48 17.78 33.88
N ILE A 221 11.24 18.04 32.60
CA ILE A 221 11.61 19.29 31.92
C ILE A 221 10.41 19.73 31.07
N ARG A 222 10.02 21.00 31.18
CA ARG A 222 8.95 21.61 30.37
C ARG A 222 9.51 22.84 29.65
N LEU A 223 9.43 22.86 28.32
CA LEU A 223 9.77 24.02 27.49
C LEU A 223 8.50 24.84 27.22
N LYS A 224 8.51 26.15 27.47
CA LYS A 224 7.33 27.01 27.37
C LYS A 224 7.64 28.36 26.72
N GLU A 225 7.40 28.44 25.42
CA GLU A 225 7.40 29.65 24.59
C GLU A 225 6.76 29.34 23.23
N ASN A 226 6.55 30.35 22.39
CA ASN A 226 6.05 30.17 21.02
C ASN A 226 6.95 29.27 20.15
N ASN A 227 8.27 29.27 20.38
CA ASN A 227 9.29 28.66 19.51
C ASN A 227 10.21 27.70 20.29
N THR A 228 9.66 26.64 20.90
CA THR A 228 10.47 25.71 21.70
C THR A 228 11.51 24.96 20.85
N ARG A 229 12.78 24.99 21.26
CA ARG A 229 13.91 24.33 20.60
C ARG A 229 14.85 23.72 21.65
N ILE A 230 15.59 22.67 21.28
CA ILE A 230 16.82 22.27 21.99
C ILE A 230 17.95 22.31 20.97
N SER A 231 18.91 23.22 21.16
CA SER A 231 20.05 23.42 20.25
C SER A 231 21.28 22.69 20.78
N PHE A 232 22.00 22.03 19.87
CA PHE A 232 23.31 21.45 20.10
C PHE A 232 24.28 22.24 19.20
N ASN A 233 25.10 23.10 19.81
CA ASN A 233 26.13 23.90 19.14
C ASN A 233 27.49 23.22 19.40
N ASP A 234 28.22 22.87 18.34
CA ASP A 234 29.53 22.21 18.44
C ASP A 234 30.66 23.24 18.32
N THR A 235 31.13 23.73 19.46
CA THR A 235 32.19 24.75 19.56
C THR A 235 33.61 24.19 19.27
N SER A 236 33.72 22.97 18.74
CA SER A 236 35.00 22.32 18.42
C SER A 236 35.77 23.05 17.31
N THR A 237 36.89 23.68 17.68
CA THR A 237 37.79 24.39 16.75
C THR A 237 39.06 23.61 16.39
N SER A 238 39.26 22.43 16.99
CA SER A 238 40.43 21.58 16.73
C SER A 238 40.23 20.68 15.51
N ALA A 239 41.22 20.63 14.62
CA ALA A 239 41.16 19.78 13.43
C ALA A 239 41.08 18.28 13.81
N GLY A 240 40.07 17.59 13.28
CA GLY A 240 39.81 16.16 13.53
C GLY A 240 38.57 15.86 14.36
N PHE A 241 37.95 16.88 14.97
CA PHE A 241 36.62 16.76 15.60
C PHE A 241 35.50 17.07 14.58
N PRO A 242 34.27 16.56 14.80
CA PRO A 242 33.07 17.10 14.17
C PRO A 242 32.87 18.59 14.51
N THR A 243 32.05 19.28 13.71
CA THR A 243 31.73 20.72 13.85
C THR A 243 30.32 21.01 13.33
N ASN A 244 29.34 20.16 13.66
CA ASN A 244 28.01 20.18 13.04
C ASN A 244 26.90 20.34 14.07
N ASP A 245 26.18 21.45 13.99
CA ASP A 245 25.09 21.81 14.87
C ASP A 245 23.82 21.03 14.56
N TRP A 246 23.08 20.71 15.61
CA TRP A 246 21.80 20.01 15.54
C TRP A 246 20.74 20.77 16.33
N THR A 247 19.47 20.57 16.00
CA THR A 247 18.37 21.09 16.79
C THR A 247 17.19 20.14 16.80
N ILE A 248 16.63 19.89 17.99
CA ILE A 248 15.29 19.30 18.13
C ILE A 248 14.30 20.46 18.06
N ARG A 249 13.41 20.42 17.07
CA ARG A 249 12.46 21.49 16.73
C ARG A 249 11.03 21.00 16.90
N ALA A 250 10.23 21.69 17.71
CA ALA A 250 8.78 21.52 17.78
C ALA A 250 8.07 22.69 17.07
N ASN A 251 7.32 22.39 16.01
CA ASN A 251 6.58 23.32 15.15
C ASN A 251 7.44 24.39 14.44
N ALA A 252 6.92 24.93 13.33
CA ALA A 252 7.49 26.09 12.65
C ALA A 252 7.11 27.41 13.35
N SER A 253 8.03 28.37 13.40
CA SER A 253 7.83 29.69 14.06
C SER A 253 6.91 30.68 13.32
N ALA A 254 6.53 30.38 12.08
CA ALA A 254 5.63 31.23 11.32
C ALA A 254 4.18 31.13 11.84
N SER A 255 3.46 32.26 11.88
CA SER A 255 2.03 32.25 12.22
C SER A 255 1.24 31.43 11.19
N GLY A 256 0.52 30.40 11.65
CA GLY A 256 -0.13 29.42 10.80
C GLY A 256 0.81 28.35 10.20
N GLY A 257 2.03 28.21 10.73
CA GLY A 257 3.02 27.23 10.31
C GLY A 257 2.65 25.77 10.63
N ALA A 258 3.48 24.85 10.12
CA ALA A 258 3.31 23.42 10.34
C ALA A 258 3.54 23.01 11.81
N ASN A 259 2.81 21.99 12.26
CA ASN A 259 2.88 21.45 13.62
C ASN A 259 3.51 20.05 13.55
N PHE A 260 4.67 19.86 14.18
CA PHE A 260 5.50 18.66 14.04
C PHE A 260 6.53 18.57 15.18
N LEU A 261 7.19 17.42 15.29
CA LEU A 261 8.47 17.27 16.00
C LEU A 261 9.54 16.78 15.04
N ALA A 262 10.67 17.47 14.97
CA ALA A 262 11.74 17.20 14.00
C ALA A 262 13.15 17.22 14.61
N PHE A 263 14.06 16.49 13.98
CA PHE A 263 15.51 16.68 14.10
C PHE A 263 16.01 17.45 12.87
N VAL A 264 16.78 18.50 13.13
CA VAL A 264 17.24 19.46 12.13
C VAL A 264 18.76 19.52 12.16
N ASP A 265 19.38 19.32 11.00
CA ASP A 265 20.79 19.58 10.72
C ASP A 265 20.96 21.06 10.37
N ARG A 266 21.86 21.78 11.04
CA ARG A 266 22.11 23.21 10.82
C ARG A 266 23.49 23.51 10.21
N GLY A 267 24.26 22.48 9.86
CA GLY A 267 25.66 22.66 9.48
C GLY A 267 26.45 23.36 10.59
N ALA A 268 27.34 24.28 10.25
CA ALA A 268 28.10 25.08 11.22
C ALA A 268 27.50 26.50 11.40
N SER A 269 26.18 26.60 11.63
CA SER A 269 25.47 27.89 11.70
C SER A 269 24.71 28.08 13.01
N GLU A 270 25.24 28.95 13.87
CA GLU A 270 24.71 29.23 15.21
C GLU A 270 23.30 29.87 15.21
N SER A 271 22.82 30.36 14.07
CA SER A 271 21.47 30.94 13.95
C SER A 271 20.38 29.90 14.19
N GLY A 272 19.51 30.17 15.17
CA GLY A 272 18.31 29.37 15.48
C GLY A 272 17.18 29.56 14.48
N ASP A 273 17.50 29.51 13.19
CA ASP A 273 16.61 29.83 12.08
C ASP A 273 15.77 28.62 11.61
N GLU A 274 14.79 28.90 10.74
CA GLU A 274 13.96 27.84 10.16
C GLU A 274 14.66 27.11 8.99
N THR A 275 15.83 27.58 8.53
CA THR A 275 16.47 27.16 7.28
C THR A 275 17.38 25.92 7.38
N GLY A 276 17.59 25.38 8.58
CA GLY A 276 18.24 24.08 8.75
C GLY A 276 17.52 22.92 8.04
N THR A 277 18.27 21.93 7.60
CA THR A 277 17.77 20.76 6.86
C THR A 277 17.08 19.79 7.81
N ILE A 278 15.81 19.49 7.54
CA ILE A 278 15.03 18.51 8.29
C ILE A 278 15.48 17.10 7.89
N VAL A 279 16.09 16.36 8.81
CA VAL A 279 16.55 14.97 8.55
C VAL A 279 15.53 13.92 8.99
N PHE A 280 14.66 14.27 9.94
CA PHE A 280 13.56 13.44 10.42
C PHE A 280 12.45 14.33 10.97
N GLU A 281 11.20 14.01 10.65
CA GLU A 281 10.01 14.77 11.07
C GLU A 281 8.83 13.83 11.34
N VAL A 282 8.00 14.20 12.31
CA VAL A 282 6.70 13.58 12.58
C VAL A 282 5.66 14.68 12.74
N ASP A 283 4.73 14.75 11.78
CA ASP A 283 3.58 15.65 11.82
C ASP A 283 2.70 15.43 13.06
N ALA A 284 2.16 16.52 13.59
CA ALA A 284 1.11 16.47 14.61
C ALA A 284 -0.13 15.75 14.04
N GLY A 285 -0.59 14.71 14.75
CA GLY A 285 -1.71 13.86 14.30
C GLY A 285 -1.28 12.64 13.46
N ALA A 286 0.02 12.40 13.28
CA ALA A 286 0.52 11.14 12.72
C ALA A 286 -0.07 9.91 13.46
N ALA A 287 -0.41 8.87 12.70
CA ALA A 287 -1.10 7.69 13.23
C ALA A 287 -0.29 6.95 14.31
N ALA A 288 -0.96 6.31 15.26
CA ALA A 288 -0.32 5.52 16.30
C ALA A 288 0.58 4.42 15.68
N ASN A 289 1.87 4.41 16.05
CA ASN A 289 2.90 3.55 15.47
C ASN A 289 3.18 3.81 13.97
N ALA A 290 3.01 5.05 13.47
CA ALA A 290 3.32 5.45 12.09
C ALA A 290 4.70 4.94 11.63
N LEU A 291 5.71 5.16 12.47
CA LEU A 291 6.99 4.46 12.47
C LEU A 291 7.25 3.88 13.87
N LYS A 292 7.64 2.61 13.95
CA LYS A 292 7.93 1.94 15.23
C LYS A 292 9.09 0.96 15.09
N VAL A 293 10.20 1.22 15.78
CA VAL A 293 11.25 0.20 16.01
C VAL A 293 10.86 -0.66 17.21
N SER A 294 10.88 -1.98 17.06
CA SER A 294 10.65 -2.95 18.14
C SER A 294 11.92 -3.30 18.91
N SER A 295 11.77 -3.90 20.10
CA SER A 295 12.88 -4.51 20.85
C SER A 295 13.49 -5.74 20.16
N SER A 296 12.88 -6.23 19.08
CA SER A 296 13.40 -7.26 18.18
C SER A 296 14.10 -6.68 16.94
N SER A 297 14.42 -5.38 16.94
CA SER A 297 15.07 -4.64 15.85
C SER A 297 14.29 -4.59 14.53
N LYS A 298 12.97 -4.76 14.59
CA LYS A 298 12.06 -4.76 13.42
C LYS A 298 11.34 -3.42 13.28
N VAL A 299 11.10 -3.00 12.05
CA VAL A 299 10.43 -1.73 11.72
C VAL A 299 8.96 -1.98 11.38
N GLY A 300 8.07 -1.51 12.26
CA GLY A 300 6.64 -1.39 12.00
C GLY A 300 6.31 -0.07 11.34
N LEU A 301 5.53 -0.12 10.27
CA LEU A 301 4.90 1.03 9.62
C LEU A 301 3.39 0.92 9.81
N ARG A 302 2.82 1.80 10.65
CA ARG A 302 1.43 1.74 11.16
C ARG A 302 1.11 0.44 11.94
N THR A 303 2.10 -0.13 12.64
CA THR A 303 1.91 -1.32 13.49
C THR A 303 2.82 -1.31 14.71
N ALA A 304 2.26 -1.65 15.87
CA ALA A 304 3.00 -1.83 17.12
C ALA A 304 3.81 -3.14 17.17
N THR A 305 3.42 -4.12 16.34
CA THR A 305 3.91 -5.51 16.38
C THR A 305 4.44 -5.94 14.99
N PRO A 306 5.61 -5.42 14.56
CA PRO A 306 6.28 -5.91 13.36
C PRO A 306 6.71 -7.38 13.51
N VAL A 307 6.17 -8.25 12.65
CA VAL A 307 6.47 -9.70 12.65
C VAL A 307 7.63 -10.05 11.70
N LEU A 308 7.79 -9.28 10.62
CA LEU A 308 8.94 -9.27 9.73
C LEU A 308 9.76 -7.99 9.96
N ASP A 309 11.01 -7.99 9.49
CA ASP A 309 12.00 -6.95 9.78
C ASP A 309 11.57 -5.57 9.25
N ILE A 310 10.73 -5.56 8.21
CA ILE A 310 9.84 -4.45 7.86
C ILE A 310 8.42 -5.01 7.77
N HIS A 311 7.46 -4.39 8.47
CA HIS A 311 6.04 -4.76 8.45
C HIS A 311 5.16 -3.52 8.19
N MET A 312 4.51 -3.46 7.02
CA MET A 312 3.56 -2.42 6.65
C MET A 312 2.12 -2.86 6.91
N ASN A 313 1.33 -2.01 7.57
CA ASN A 313 -0.07 -2.29 7.89
C ASN A 313 -0.99 -1.16 7.40
N THR A 314 -1.86 -1.43 6.44
CA THR A 314 -2.85 -0.47 5.92
C THR A 314 -4.05 -1.22 5.33
N SER A 315 -5.23 -0.62 5.39
CA SER A 315 -6.51 -1.26 5.01
C SER A 315 -6.72 -1.41 3.50
N ASP A 316 -6.00 -0.60 2.70
CA ASP A 316 -5.94 -0.67 1.25
C ASP A 316 -4.46 -0.72 0.84
N THR A 317 -4.13 -1.72 0.02
CA THR A 317 -2.89 -1.91 -0.74
C THR A 317 -1.60 -1.43 -0.04
N PRO A 318 -1.07 -2.18 0.95
CA PRO A 318 0.32 -2.04 1.39
C PRO A 318 1.30 -2.08 0.20
N ALA A 319 2.12 -1.02 0.07
CA ALA A 319 3.06 -0.87 -1.03
C ALA A 319 4.27 0.01 -0.65
N VAL A 320 5.41 -0.24 -1.30
CA VAL A 320 6.62 0.60 -1.26
C VAL A 320 6.77 1.30 -2.61
N ARG A 321 7.13 2.59 -2.57
CA ARG A 321 7.43 3.39 -3.76
C ARG A 321 8.94 3.56 -3.94
N PHE A 322 9.38 3.47 -5.18
CA PHE A 322 10.69 3.86 -5.68
C PHE A 322 10.49 5.00 -6.67
N GLU A 323 11.07 6.17 -6.40
CA GLU A 323 10.87 7.37 -7.22
C GLU A 323 12.21 7.99 -7.61
N GLN A 324 12.52 7.94 -8.90
CA GLN A 324 13.58 8.72 -9.53
C GLN A 324 12.95 10.01 -10.06
N ASN A 325 13.30 11.15 -9.45
CA ASN A 325 12.96 12.46 -10.00
C ASN A 325 13.94 12.86 -11.12
N ASN A 326 13.72 14.03 -11.73
CA ASN A 326 14.54 14.55 -12.83
C ASN A 326 15.69 15.48 -12.38
N ALA A 327 15.90 15.70 -11.07
CA ALA A 327 16.93 16.63 -10.58
C ALA A 327 18.36 16.14 -10.91
N GLY A 328 18.55 14.82 -11.00
CA GLY A 328 19.80 14.20 -11.47
C GLY A 328 20.00 14.18 -12.99
N GLY A 329 19.14 14.86 -13.78
CA GLY A 329 19.23 14.91 -15.24
C GLY A 329 18.70 13.67 -15.99
N PHE A 330 18.28 12.63 -15.28
CA PHE A 330 17.62 11.45 -15.85
C PHE A 330 16.12 11.68 -16.04
N THR A 331 15.49 10.93 -16.96
CA THR A 331 14.03 10.90 -17.09
C THR A 331 13.39 10.40 -15.79
N ALA A 332 12.39 11.12 -15.28
CA ALA A 332 11.69 10.71 -14.07
C ALA A 332 10.99 9.34 -14.25
N GLN A 333 11.03 8.50 -13.22
CA GLN A 333 10.47 7.15 -13.19
C GLN A 333 9.93 6.85 -11.80
N THR A 334 8.69 6.35 -11.71
CA THR A 334 8.04 6.04 -10.44
C THR A 334 7.44 4.64 -10.48
N TRP A 335 7.91 3.80 -9.56
CA TRP A 335 7.58 2.37 -9.51
C TRP A 335 7.07 1.99 -8.11
N ASP A 336 5.94 1.30 -8.03
CA ASP A 336 5.42 0.76 -6.76
C ASP A 336 5.50 -0.77 -6.77
N ILE A 337 5.91 -1.36 -5.65
CA ILE A 337 5.75 -2.80 -5.36
C ILE A 337 4.69 -2.92 -4.27
N GLY A 338 3.61 -3.67 -4.53
CA GLY A 338 2.46 -3.74 -3.62
C GLY A 338 1.72 -5.07 -3.61
N ALA A 339 0.90 -5.26 -2.58
CA ALA A 339 0.07 -6.45 -2.41
C ALA A 339 -1.31 -6.09 -1.84
N ASN A 340 -2.37 -6.74 -2.34
CA ASN A 340 -3.73 -6.62 -1.83
C ASN A 340 -4.56 -7.90 -2.12
N GLU A 341 -5.85 -7.87 -1.79
CA GLU A 341 -6.79 -8.98 -1.99
C GLU A 341 -7.04 -9.33 -3.47
N ALA A 342 -6.61 -8.49 -4.41
CA ALA A 342 -6.69 -8.75 -5.84
C ALA A 342 -5.38 -9.28 -6.43
N ASN A 343 -4.20 -8.86 -5.96
CA ASN A 343 -2.87 -9.29 -6.45
C ASN A 343 -1.67 -8.77 -5.64
N PHE A 344 -0.55 -9.50 -5.73
CA PHE A 344 0.81 -8.96 -5.60
C PHE A 344 1.27 -8.45 -6.97
N PHE A 345 1.94 -7.30 -7.04
CA PHE A 345 2.29 -6.65 -8.30
C PHE A 345 3.53 -5.75 -8.24
N VAL A 346 4.06 -5.48 -9.43
CA VAL A 346 4.95 -4.35 -9.71
C VAL A 346 4.21 -3.39 -10.64
N ARG A 347 4.17 -2.09 -10.29
CA ARG A 347 3.44 -1.03 -11.01
C ARG A 347 4.41 0.03 -11.54
N ASP A 348 4.39 0.24 -12.86
CA ASP A 348 4.93 1.45 -13.49
C ASP A 348 3.89 2.57 -13.38
N VAL A 349 4.07 3.47 -12.42
CA VAL A 349 3.16 4.59 -12.18
C VAL A 349 3.28 5.59 -13.34
N THR A 350 4.52 5.90 -13.72
CA THR A 350 4.90 6.84 -14.78
C THR A 350 4.34 6.49 -16.16
N GLY A 351 4.33 5.21 -16.54
CA GLY A 351 3.74 4.72 -17.79
C GLY A 351 2.22 4.63 -17.79
N GLY A 352 1.54 5.24 -16.82
CA GLY A 352 0.08 5.23 -16.68
C GLY A 352 -0.43 4.09 -15.79
N SER A 353 0.22 3.84 -14.66
CA SER A 353 -0.14 2.78 -13.68
C SER A 353 -0.24 1.38 -14.29
N ARG A 354 0.68 1.05 -15.22
CA ARG A 354 0.75 -0.28 -15.86
C ARG A 354 1.27 -1.30 -14.85
N LEU A 355 0.81 -2.55 -14.99
CA LEU A 355 1.13 -3.65 -14.07
C LEU A 355 1.86 -4.78 -14.81
N PRO A 356 3.14 -4.58 -15.21
CA PRO A 356 3.90 -5.54 -16.03
C PRO A 356 4.18 -6.88 -15.33
N PHE A 357 4.20 -6.91 -13.99
CA PHE A 357 4.25 -8.15 -13.22
C PHE A 357 3.07 -8.22 -12.25
N ARG A 358 2.42 -9.40 -12.19
CA ARG A 358 1.26 -9.64 -11.31
C ARG A 358 1.12 -11.12 -10.96
N VAL A 359 0.98 -11.42 -9.67
CA VAL A 359 0.53 -12.72 -9.14
C VAL A 359 -0.80 -12.53 -8.45
N ARG A 360 -1.83 -13.31 -8.81
CA ARG A 360 -3.14 -13.28 -8.14
C ARG A 360 -3.14 -14.21 -6.92
N PRO A 361 -3.95 -13.94 -5.88
CA PRO A 361 -4.15 -14.88 -4.77
C PRO A 361 -4.63 -16.24 -5.30
N GLY A 362 -4.16 -17.32 -4.68
CA GLY A 362 -4.46 -18.70 -5.12
C GLY A 362 -3.65 -19.17 -6.34
N ALA A 363 -2.68 -18.40 -6.85
CA ALA A 363 -1.72 -18.89 -7.82
C ALA A 363 -0.92 -20.09 -7.25
N PRO A 364 -0.78 -21.22 -7.97
CA PRO A 364 -0.04 -22.39 -7.50
C PRO A 364 1.44 -22.13 -7.19
N THR A 365 2.02 -22.95 -6.32
CA THR A 365 3.48 -23.04 -6.10
C THR A 365 4.22 -23.20 -7.43
N SER A 366 5.34 -22.47 -7.59
CA SER A 366 6.16 -22.48 -8.80
C SER A 366 5.41 -22.15 -10.10
N SER A 367 4.35 -21.32 -10.03
CA SER A 367 3.69 -20.72 -11.21
C SER A 367 4.70 -20.04 -12.14
N VAL A 368 5.68 -19.35 -11.55
CA VAL A 368 6.97 -19.01 -12.16
C VAL A 368 8.04 -19.32 -11.12
N ASP A 369 9.12 -19.96 -11.53
CA ASP A 369 10.22 -20.40 -10.69
C ASP A 369 11.55 -20.13 -11.41
N ILE A 370 12.60 -19.75 -10.68
CA ILE A 370 13.95 -19.58 -11.23
C ILE A 370 14.89 -20.39 -10.35
N SER A 371 15.28 -21.55 -10.85
CA SER A 371 16.11 -22.51 -10.14
C SER A 371 17.56 -22.02 -9.99
N ALA A 372 18.31 -22.66 -9.08
CA ALA A 372 19.72 -22.33 -8.82
C ALA A 372 20.67 -22.53 -10.02
N SER A 373 20.24 -23.21 -11.09
CA SER A 373 20.99 -23.30 -12.37
C SER A 373 20.67 -22.16 -13.35
N GLY A 374 19.78 -21.23 -12.99
CA GLY A 374 19.28 -20.17 -13.89
C GLY A 374 18.16 -20.62 -14.83
N ASN A 375 17.77 -21.90 -14.81
CA ASN A 375 16.64 -22.41 -15.59
C ASN A 375 15.30 -21.89 -15.03
N VAL A 376 14.38 -21.50 -15.92
CA VAL A 376 13.03 -21.04 -15.58
C VAL A 376 12.04 -22.20 -15.59
N GLY A 377 11.32 -22.39 -14.49
CA GLY A 377 10.18 -23.29 -14.40
C GLY A 377 8.86 -22.54 -14.50
N ILE A 378 7.90 -23.09 -15.23
CA ILE A 378 6.49 -22.66 -15.23
C ILE A 378 5.67 -23.88 -14.81
N GLY A 379 5.07 -23.84 -13.62
CA GLY A 379 4.41 -25.00 -13.01
C GLY A 379 5.35 -26.05 -12.41
N THR A 380 6.63 -25.74 -12.20
CA THR A 380 7.62 -26.69 -11.65
C THR A 380 8.79 -26.00 -10.95
N ALA A 381 9.16 -26.50 -9.75
CA ALA A 381 10.35 -26.11 -9.00
C ALA A 381 11.63 -26.84 -9.47
N SER A 382 11.54 -27.67 -10.52
CA SER A 382 12.67 -28.46 -11.03
C SER A 382 12.73 -28.42 -12.56
N PRO A 383 13.08 -27.25 -13.13
CA PRO A 383 13.25 -27.09 -14.57
C PRO A 383 14.53 -27.79 -15.08
N ALA A 384 14.34 -28.91 -15.78
CA ALA A 384 15.41 -29.73 -16.34
C ALA A 384 16.13 -29.09 -17.56
N VAL A 385 15.58 -28.01 -18.10
CA VAL A 385 16.07 -27.23 -19.26
C VAL A 385 15.77 -25.75 -19.03
N ASN A 386 16.43 -24.85 -19.78
CA ASN A 386 16.40 -23.39 -19.60
C ASN A 386 14.98 -22.80 -19.46
N LEU A 387 13.98 -23.38 -20.13
CA LEU A 387 12.57 -23.11 -19.92
C LEU A 387 11.81 -24.44 -19.87
N HIS A 388 11.38 -24.87 -18.69
CA HIS A 388 10.54 -26.06 -18.50
C HIS A 388 9.11 -25.64 -18.14
N VAL A 389 8.20 -25.78 -19.09
CA VAL A 389 6.76 -25.58 -18.86
C VAL A 389 6.12 -26.93 -18.52
N ASN A 390 5.48 -27.01 -17.35
CA ASN A 390 4.85 -28.21 -16.83
C ASN A 390 3.40 -27.90 -16.41
N GLY A 391 2.51 -28.88 -16.57
CA GLY A 391 1.09 -28.76 -16.20
C GLY A 391 0.26 -29.88 -16.79
N ALA A 392 -1.02 -29.90 -16.45
CA ALA A 392 -2.02 -30.83 -16.97
C ALA A 392 -3.14 -30.08 -17.70
N GLY A 393 -3.67 -30.65 -18.78
CA GLY A 393 -4.65 -29.99 -19.64
C GLY A 393 -5.65 -30.99 -20.22
N ALA A 394 -6.73 -31.28 -19.48
CA ALA A 394 -7.81 -32.15 -19.91
C ALA A 394 -8.80 -31.45 -20.89
N SER A 395 -8.26 -30.72 -21.86
CA SER A 395 -9.00 -29.89 -22.81
C SER A 395 -9.11 -30.54 -24.21
N VAL A 396 -10.03 -30.02 -25.02
CA VAL A 396 -10.07 -30.27 -26.48
C VAL A 396 -8.94 -29.46 -27.13
N GLY A 397 -7.71 -29.95 -26.98
CA GLY A 397 -6.48 -29.22 -27.33
C GLY A 397 -5.32 -29.43 -26.34
N GLY A 398 -5.16 -30.64 -25.80
CA GLY A 398 -3.98 -30.99 -24.99
C GLY A 398 -3.74 -30.14 -23.73
N PHE A 399 -2.51 -30.25 -23.23
CA PHE A 399 -1.86 -29.22 -22.46
C PHE A 399 -1.18 -28.23 -23.43
N VAL A 400 -1.75 -27.03 -23.57
CA VAL A 400 -1.17 -25.94 -24.38
C VAL A 400 -0.02 -25.28 -23.58
N ALA A 401 1.20 -25.78 -23.76
CA ALA A 401 2.38 -25.28 -23.06
C ALA A 401 2.83 -23.89 -23.53
N PHE A 402 2.57 -23.55 -24.80
CA PHE A 402 2.83 -22.23 -25.37
C PHE A 402 1.74 -21.84 -26.36
N ARG A 403 1.33 -20.56 -26.35
CA ARG A 403 0.21 -20.03 -27.12
C ARG A 403 0.58 -18.69 -27.74
N VAL A 404 0.23 -18.53 -29.02
CA VAL A 404 0.41 -17.29 -29.78
C VAL A 404 -0.96 -16.79 -30.25
N ASP A 405 -1.38 -15.64 -29.72
CA ASP A 405 -2.64 -15.00 -30.08
C ASP A 405 -2.38 -13.71 -30.88
N ASN A 406 -2.90 -13.64 -32.11
CA ASN A 406 -3.11 -12.35 -32.79
C ASN A 406 -4.60 -12.00 -32.71
N THR A 407 -4.93 -10.98 -31.93
CA THR A 407 -6.28 -10.48 -31.67
C THR A 407 -6.75 -9.42 -32.67
N SER A 408 -5.93 -9.07 -33.67
CA SER A 408 -6.30 -8.14 -34.75
C SER A 408 -7.34 -8.76 -35.69
N THR A 409 -8.07 -7.95 -36.45
CA THR A 409 -9.02 -8.43 -37.47
C THR A 409 -8.35 -9.37 -38.47
N GLY A 410 -8.86 -10.60 -38.60
CA GLY A 410 -8.27 -11.66 -39.44
C GLY A 410 -7.10 -12.41 -38.80
N GLY A 411 -6.73 -12.07 -37.55
CA GLY A 411 -5.76 -12.79 -36.75
C GLY A 411 -6.20 -14.21 -36.38
N ARG A 412 -5.27 -14.97 -35.82
CA ARG A 412 -5.48 -16.37 -35.37
C ARG A 412 -4.77 -16.64 -34.06
N GLN A 413 -5.17 -17.74 -33.46
CA GLN A 413 -4.71 -18.22 -32.17
C GLN A 413 -4.14 -19.63 -32.35
N TYR A 414 -2.85 -19.83 -32.06
CA TYR A 414 -2.17 -21.10 -32.23
C TYR A 414 -1.57 -21.60 -30.91
N GLY A 415 -1.82 -22.88 -30.59
CA GLY A 415 -1.26 -23.57 -29.44
C GLY A 415 -0.21 -24.60 -29.85
N PHE A 416 0.82 -24.75 -29.02
CA PHE A 416 1.77 -25.85 -29.05
C PHE A 416 1.37 -26.82 -27.94
N GLU A 417 0.94 -28.02 -28.33
CA GLU A 417 0.26 -28.97 -27.45
C GLU A 417 1.11 -30.20 -27.19
N SER A 418 1.08 -30.69 -25.95
CA SER A 418 1.41 -32.07 -25.59
C SER A 418 0.13 -32.75 -25.10
N THR A 419 -0.13 -34.01 -25.48
CA THR A 419 -1.37 -34.71 -25.12
C THR A 419 -1.19 -35.86 -24.13
N ASP A 420 -2.18 -36.02 -23.27
CA ASP A 420 -2.42 -37.19 -22.42
C ASP A 420 -3.63 -38.00 -22.91
N ASN A 421 -3.94 -39.09 -22.22
CA ASN A 421 -5.00 -40.02 -22.61
C ASN A 421 -6.43 -39.48 -22.42
N ALA A 422 -6.62 -38.34 -21.76
CA ALA A 422 -7.93 -37.67 -21.64
C ALA A 422 -8.21 -36.71 -22.82
N ASN A 423 -7.20 -36.37 -23.63
CA ASN A 423 -7.42 -35.53 -24.81
C ASN A 423 -8.04 -36.32 -25.97
N GLY A 424 -9.00 -35.72 -26.67
CA GLY A 424 -9.80 -36.36 -27.72
C GLY A 424 -9.05 -36.85 -28.97
N ILE A 425 -7.73 -36.68 -29.05
CA ILE A 425 -6.87 -37.23 -30.13
C ILE A 425 -5.97 -38.38 -29.67
N GLY A 426 -6.04 -38.77 -28.38
CA GLY A 426 -5.16 -39.73 -27.73
C GLY A 426 -3.85 -39.11 -27.22
N GLY A 427 -3.25 -39.74 -26.21
CA GLY A 427 -2.04 -39.26 -25.54
C GLY A 427 -0.74 -39.53 -26.28
N GLY A 428 0.33 -38.91 -25.79
CA GLY A 428 1.69 -39.07 -26.29
C GLY A 428 1.95 -38.37 -27.62
N LYS A 429 1.13 -37.39 -28.01
CA LYS A 429 1.25 -36.64 -29.26
C LYS A 429 1.69 -35.21 -29.02
N PHE A 430 2.49 -34.68 -29.94
CA PHE A 430 2.74 -33.24 -30.06
C PHE A 430 1.85 -32.67 -31.17
N ALA A 431 1.30 -31.47 -30.99
CA ALA A 431 0.50 -30.85 -32.05
C ALA A 431 0.63 -29.32 -32.12
N ILE A 432 0.32 -28.78 -33.31
CA ILE A 432 0.07 -27.36 -33.54
C ILE A 432 -1.43 -27.19 -33.78
N PHE A 433 -2.12 -26.54 -32.86
CA PHE A 433 -3.58 -26.43 -32.84
C PHE A 433 -4.05 -25.01 -33.14
N ASP A 434 -4.90 -24.89 -34.16
CA ASP A 434 -5.58 -23.65 -34.52
C ASP A 434 -6.78 -23.48 -33.58
N ASN A 435 -6.57 -22.75 -32.48
CA ASN A 435 -7.59 -22.50 -31.46
C ASN A 435 -8.80 -21.76 -32.05
N GLY A 436 -8.60 -20.92 -33.07
CA GLY A 436 -9.67 -20.22 -33.77
C GLY A 436 -10.52 -21.11 -34.68
N ALA A 437 -10.03 -22.31 -35.01
CA ALA A 437 -10.74 -23.29 -35.83
C ALA A 437 -10.99 -24.65 -35.13
N GLY A 438 -10.60 -24.77 -33.85
CA GLY A 438 -10.78 -25.99 -33.05
C GLY A 438 -10.11 -27.25 -33.61
N THR A 439 -8.97 -27.13 -34.29
CA THR A 439 -8.38 -28.27 -35.02
C THR A 439 -6.84 -28.26 -35.12
N GLN A 440 -6.23 -29.43 -34.98
CA GLN A 440 -4.80 -29.64 -35.19
C GLN A 440 -4.44 -29.48 -36.68
N ARG A 441 -3.51 -28.57 -36.97
CA ARG A 441 -2.96 -28.36 -38.32
C ARG A 441 -1.81 -29.32 -38.63
N LEU A 442 -0.98 -29.55 -37.61
CA LEU A 442 0.09 -30.53 -37.59
C LEU A 442 -0.04 -31.39 -36.33
N THR A 443 0.27 -32.68 -36.44
CA THR A 443 0.37 -33.62 -35.31
C THR A 443 1.59 -34.50 -35.53
N ILE A 444 2.35 -34.79 -34.48
CA ILE A 444 3.36 -35.85 -34.44
C ILE A 444 2.86 -36.87 -33.44
N ASP A 445 2.66 -38.11 -33.87
CA ASP A 445 2.21 -39.19 -32.98
C ASP A 445 3.36 -39.78 -32.13
N SER A 446 3.00 -40.64 -31.18
CA SER A 446 3.95 -41.33 -30.29
C SER A 446 4.86 -42.34 -31.01
N SER A 447 4.67 -42.58 -32.31
CA SER A 447 5.54 -43.38 -33.18
C SER A 447 6.40 -42.50 -34.11
N GLY A 448 6.31 -41.17 -34.00
CA GLY A 448 7.06 -40.19 -34.80
C GLY A 448 6.45 -39.88 -36.17
N ASN A 449 5.24 -40.39 -36.48
CA ASN A 449 4.58 -40.08 -37.76
C ASN A 449 4.02 -38.65 -37.75
N VAL A 450 4.25 -37.90 -38.84
CA VAL A 450 3.76 -36.53 -39.01
C VAL A 450 2.44 -36.53 -39.78
N GLY A 451 1.37 -36.10 -39.11
CA GLY A 451 0.08 -35.79 -39.72
C GLY A 451 -0.03 -34.30 -40.07
N ILE A 452 -0.46 -33.98 -41.29
CA ILE A 452 -0.86 -32.63 -41.71
C ILE A 452 -2.34 -32.69 -42.10
N GLY A 453 -3.19 -31.95 -41.40
CA GLY A 453 -4.65 -32.05 -41.51
C GLY A 453 -5.24 -33.38 -40.99
N THR A 454 -4.45 -34.22 -40.32
CA THR A 454 -4.89 -35.44 -39.64
C THR A 454 -4.17 -35.61 -38.31
N THR A 455 -4.90 -36.08 -37.31
CA THR A 455 -4.42 -36.43 -35.95
C THR A 455 -4.11 -37.93 -35.81
N ALA A 456 -4.41 -38.71 -36.85
CA ALA A 456 -4.11 -40.13 -37.00
C ALA A 456 -3.35 -40.35 -38.33
N PRO A 457 -2.06 -39.98 -38.39
CA PRO A 457 -1.20 -40.38 -39.50
C PRO A 457 -1.07 -41.91 -39.57
N THR A 458 -1.00 -42.46 -40.77
CA THR A 458 -0.87 -43.90 -41.03
C THR A 458 0.49 -44.27 -41.65
N GLN A 459 1.30 -43.26 -41.95
CA GLN A 459 2.65 -43.30 -42.52
C GLN A 459 3.47 -42.12 -41.97
N LEU A 460 4.80 -42.22 -42.02
CA LEU A 460 5.76 -41.24 -41.48
C LEU A 460 5.46 -39.78 -41.88
N LEU A 461 4.91 -39.56 -43.08
CA LEU A 461 4.22 -38.33 -43.45
C LEU A 461 2.84 -38.68 -44.02
N SER A 462 1.78 -38.15 -43.40
CA SER A 462 0.40 -38.34 -43.82
C SER A 462 -0.28 -36.98 -44.03
N VAL A 463 -0.55 -36.61 -45.28
CA VAL A 463 -1.25 -35.36 -45.62
C VAL A 463 -2.71 -35.65 -45.96
N ASN A 464 -3.63 -35.22 -45.09
CA ASN A 464 -5.07 -35.27 -45.36
C ASN A 464 -5.49 -34.01 -46.12
N GLY A 465 -5.26 -34.01 -47.44
CA GLY A 465 -5.47 -32.86 -48.32
C GLY A 465 -4.61 -32.95 -49.57
N THR A 466 -4.32 -31.82 -50.20
CA THR A 466 -3.38 -31.74 -51.33
C THR A 466 -2.01 -31.27 -50.85
N ALA A 467 -0.94 -31.97 -51.26
CA ALA A 467 0.44 -31.53 -51.10
C ALA A 467 1.02 -31.06 -52.44
N GLY A 468 1.86 -30.02 -52.43
CA GLY A 468 2.58 -29.52 -53.61
C GLY A 468 4.08 -29.75 -53.49
N LYS A 469 4.73 -30.12 -54.60
CA LYS A 469 6.20 -30.18 -54.74
C LYS A 469 6.63 -29.25 -55.89
N PRO A 470 6.83 -27.94 -55.64
CA PRO A 470 7.35 -27.01 -56.64
C PRO A 470 8.68 -27.50 -57.23
N GLY A 471 8.94 -27.20 -58.50
CA GLY A 471 10.09 -27.73 -59.25
C GLY A 471 9.92 -29.16 -59.77
N GLY A 472 8.98 -29.94 -59.23
CA GLY A 472 8.64 -31.27 -59.73
C GLY A 472 9.64 -32.37 -59.36
N GLY A 473 9.52 -33.51 -60.05
CA GLY A 473 10.20 -34.78 -59.73
C GLY A 473 9.29 -35.74 -58.95
N THR A 474 9.39 -37.03 -59.28
CA THR A 474 8.62 -38.10 -58.61
C THR A 474 9.10 -38.27 -57.16
N TRP A 475 8.23 -38.76 -56.28
CA TRP A 475 8.65 -39.31 -54.98
C TRP A 475 9.24 -40.71 -55.19
N ASP A 476 10.14 -41.16 -54.33
CA ASP A 476 10.57 -42.56 -54.34
C ASP A 476 9.39 -43.47 -53.99
N VAL A 477 9.03 -44.37 -54.91
CA VAL A 477 7.84 -45.22 -54.83
C VAL A 477 8.22 -46.70 -54.89
N PHE A 478 7.79 -47.47 -53.89
CA PHE A 478 7.98 -48.92 -53.88
C PHE A 478 7.26 -49.57 -55.07
N SER A 479 8.05 -50.10 -56.00
CA SER A 479 7.56 -50.56 -57.31
C SER A 479 7.68 -52.07 -57.53
N ASP A 480 7.96 -52.84 -56.48
CA ASP A 480 8.03 -54.31 -56.51
C ASP A 480 6.69 -54.92 -56.97
N GLU A 481 6.75 -55.96 -57.79
CA GLU A 481 5.56 -56.63 -58.35
C GLU A 481 4.76 -57.39 -57.26
N ARG A 482 5.43 -57.89 -56.22
CA ARG A 482 4.81 -58.60 -55.09
C ARG A 482 3.91 -57.70 -54.24
N LEU A 483 4.06 -56.38 -54.37
CA LEU A 483 3.26 -55.37 -53.68
C LEU A 483 2.04 -54.92 -54.50
N LYS A 484 1.79 -55.51 -55.68
CA LYS A 484 0.84 -54.98 -56.68
C LYS A 484 -0.20 -55.99 -57.15
N ASN A 485 -1.48 -55.66 -56.93
CA ASN A 485 -2.60 -56.30 -57.61
C ASN A 485 -2.70 -55.78 -59.06
N ILE A 486 -1.96 -56.39 -60.01
CA ILE A 486 -1.96 -55.99 -61.42
C ILE A 486 -3.38 -56.07 -62.02
N LYS A 487 -3.89 -54.94 -62.54
CA LYS A 487 -5.25 -54.84 -63.14
C LYS A 487 -5.28 -54.81 -64.67
N GLY A 488 -4.13 -54.89 -65.34
CA GLY A 488 -4.04 -54.89 -66.80
C GLY A 488 -2.71 -54.37 -67.32
N ARG A 489 -2.68 -54.01 -68.61
CA ARG A 489 -1.57 -53.30 -69.25
C ARG A 489 -1.97 -51.86 -69.53
N TYR A 490 -1.07 -50.92 -69.27
CA TYR A 490 -1.20 -49.53 -69.72
C TYR A 490 -0.80 -49.46 -71.19
N ASN A 491 -1.73 -49.05 -72.06
CA ASN A 491 -1.59 -49.17 -73.52
C ASN A 491 -1.58 -47.82 -74.26
N THR A 492 -1.65 -46.69 -73.53
CA THR A 492 -1.45 -45.35 -74.11
C THR A 492 -0.02 -45.29 -74.68
N GLY A 493 0.12 -44.81 -75.92
CA GLY A 493 1.34 -45.04 -76.74
C GLY A 493 1.59 -43.95 -77.78
N LEU A 494 2.14 -44.30 -78.94
CA LEU A 494 2.67 -43.35 -79.93
C LEU A 494 1.63 -42.33 -80.39
N LYS A 495 0.38 -42.76 -80.63
CA LYS A 495 -0.71 -41.86 -81.04
C LYS A 495 -0.97 -40.74 -80.03
N ALA A 496 -0.81 -40.99 -78.73
CA ALA A 496 -0.94 -39.98 -77.69
C ALA A 496 0.34 -39.15 -77.55
N LEU A 497 1.51 -39.78 -77.57
CA LEU A 497 2.79 -39.08 -77.50
C LEU A 497 2.94 -38.04 -78.63
N MET A 498 2.55 -38.38 -79.86
CA MET A 498 2.60 -37.47 -81.02
C MET A 498 1.66 -36.26 -80.92
N GLN A 499 0.76 -36.21 -79.94
CA GLN A 499 -0.08 -35.05 -79.64
C GLN A 499 0.47 -34.21 -78.48
N LEU A 500 1.40 -34.75 -77.67
CA LEU A 500 1.99 -34.01 -76.56
C LEU A 500 2.95 -32.94 -77.07
N GLN A 501 2.78 -31.72 -76.54
CA GLN A 501 3.67 -30.59 -76.82
C GLN A 501 4.28 -30.11 -75.49
N PRO A 502 5.58 -30.40 -75.23
CA PRO A 502 6.30 -29.81 -74.12
C PRO A 502 6.38 -28.28 -74.29
N ILE A 503 6.31 -27.56 -73.18
CA ILE A 503 6.45 -26.10 -73.13
C ILE A 503 7.63 -25.72 -72.23
N ARG A 504 8.35 -24.67 -72.62
CA ARG A 504 9.20 -23.88 -71.73
C ARG A 504 8.32 -22.85 -71.03
N TYR A 505 8.51 -22.66 -69.73
CA TYR A 505 7.72 -21.73 -68.93
C TYR A 505 8.47 -21.25 -67.69
N GLU A 506 8.12 -20.06 -67.23
CA GLU A 506 8.49 -19.57 -65.90
C GLU A 506 7.21 -19.38 -65.07
N TYR A 507 7.31 -19.51 -63.74
CA TYR A 507 6.19 -19.17 -62.87
C TYR A 507 6.02 -17.65 -62.83
N LYS A 508 4.83 -17.15 -63.19
CA LYS A 508 4.52 -15.70 -63.14
C LYS A 508 4.86 -15.16 -61.73
N PRO A 509 5.65 -14.08 -61.58
CA PRO A 509 6.10 -13.60 -60.26
C PRO A 509 4.96 -13.37 -59.26
N ASN A 510 3.83 -12.85 -59.75
CA ASN A 510 2.61 -12.62 -58.97
C ASN A 510 1.52 -13.66 -59.30
N ASN A 511 1.85 -14.96 -59.30
CA ASN A 511 0.86 -16.01 -59.50
C ASN A 511 -0.03 -16.19 -58.24
N PRO A 512 -1.33 -16.51 -58.38
CA PRO A 512 -2.25 -16.58 -57.24
C PRO A 512 -1.95 -17.67 -56.19
N LEU A 513 -1.02 -18.59 -56.48
CA LEU A 513 -0.57 -19.63 -55.55
C LEU A 513 0.74 -19.27 -54.83
N GLY A 514 1.30 -18.08 -55.08
CA GLY A 514 2.53 -17.60 -54.42
C GLY A 514 3.79 -18.40 -54.76
N ILE A 515 3.79 -19.18 -55.84
CA ILE A 515 4.91 -20.06 -56.21
C ILE A 515 6.10 -19.21 -56.64
N LYS A 516 7.19 -19.24 -55.86
CA LYS A 516 8.46 -18.57 -56.16
C LYS A 516 9.51 -19.60 -56.56
N LEU A 517 9.46 -20.00 -57.83
CA LEU A 517 10.50 -20.81 -58.47
C LEU A 517 11.10 -19.99 -59.60
N GLU A 518 12.41 -19.76 -59.54
CA GLU A 518 13.15 -18.91 -60.47
C GLU A 518 13.74 -19.73 -61.63
N GLY A 519 13.91 -19.09 -62.79
CA GLY A 519 14.48 -19.68 -63.99
C GLY A 519 13.51 -20.48 -64.87
N GLU A 520 13.94 -20.73 -66.11
CA GLU A 520 13.14 -21.45 -67.10
C GLU A 520 12.96 -22.93 -66.72
N ASN A 521 11.70 -23.37 -66.70
CA ASN A 521 11.29 -24.75 -66.45
C ASN A 521 10.75 -25.38 -67.74
N ILE A 522 10.87 -26.71 -67.88
CA ILE A 522 10.31 -27.48 -68.99
C ILE A 522 9.22 -28.40 -68.45
N GLY A 523 8.06 -28.45 -69.11
CA GLY A 523 6.93 -29.27 -68.67
C GLY A 523 5.79 -29.31 -69.69
N PHE A 524 4.56 -29.50 -69.20
CA PHE A 524 3.35 -29.55 -70.03
C PHE A 524 2.26 -28.64 -69.48
N GLY A 525 1.54 -27.95 -70.38
CA GLY A 525 0.30 -27.26 -70.00
C GLY A 525 -0.77 -28.27 -69.63
N ALA A 526 -1.15 -28.32 -68.35
CA ALA A 526 -2.05 -29.36 -67.82
C ALA A 526 -3.42 -29.41 -68.55
N GLN A 527 -3.94 -28.27 -69.00
CA GLN A 527 -5.18 -28.15 -69.77
C GLN A 527 -5.09 -28.83 -71.16
N SER A 528 -3.90 -28.89 -71.76
CA SER A 528 -3.65 -29.60 -73.01
C SER A 528 -3.40 -31.08 -72.75
N LEU A 529 -2.59 -31.40 -71.74
CA LEU A 529 -2.28 -32.77 -71.34
C LEU A 529 -3.55 -33.56 -70.96
N GLN A 530 -4.49 -32.94 -70.23
CA GLN A 530 -5.74 -33.57 -69.79
C GLN A 530 -6.63 -34.04 -70.96
N LYS A 531 -6.48 -33.47 -72.15
CA LYS A 531 -7.23 -33.87 -73.36
C LYS A 531 -6.63 -35.08 -74.07
N ILE A 532 -5.38 -35.43 -73.76
CA ILE A 532 -4.56 -36.41 -74.49
C ILE A 532 -4.26 -37.62 -73.59
N ILE A 533 -3.92 -37.36 -72.33
CA ILE A 533 -3.68 -38.35 -71.27
C ILE A 533 -4.42 -37.87 -70.01
N PRO A 534 -5.75 -38.07 -69.91
CA PRO A 534 -6.56 -37.56 -68.78
C PRO A 534 -6.03 -38.00 -67.40
N GLU A 535 -5.54 -39.23 -67.30
CA GLU A 535 -4.99 -39.84 -66.08
C GLU A 535 -3.66 -39.20 -65.61
N ALA A 536 -2.98 -38.44 -66.48
CA ALA A 536 -1.79 -37.66 -66.12
C ALA A 536 -2.12 -36.32 -65.44
N VAL A 537 -3.40 -35.99 -65.23
CA VAL A 537 -3.82 -34.71 -64.66
C VAL A 537 -4.78 -34.91 -63.48
N THR A 538 -4.59 -34.12 -62.43
CA THR A 538 -5.49 -33.99 -61.27
C THR A 538 -5.79 -32.52 -61.00
N MET A 539 -6.73 -32.23 -60.10
CA MET A 539 -7.08 -30.86 -59.68
C MET A 539 -6.90 -30.73 -58.16
N ASN A 540 -6.39 -29.59 -57.69
CA ASN A 540 -6.31 -29.29 -56.25
C ASN A 540 -7.61 -28.64 -55.73
N SER A 541 -7.72 -28.51 -54.41
CA SER A 541 -8.88 -27.88 -53.74
C SER A 541 -9.12 -26.41 -54.11
N ALA A 542 -8.15 -25.73 -54.72
CA ALA A 542 -8.26 -24.36 -55.22
C ALA A 542 -8.59 -24.28 -56.73
N GLY A 543 -8.94 -25.42 -57.37
CA GLY A 543 -9.33 -25.49 -58.78
C GLY A 543 -8.19 -25.52 -59.80
N TYR A 544 -6.93 -25.52 -59.35
CA TYR A 544 -5.77 -25.55 -60.24
C TYR A 544 -5.39 -26.99 -60.62
N LEU A 545 -5.10 -27.19 -61.90
CA LEU A 545 -4.65 -28.48 -62.42
C LEU A 545 -3.18 -28.76 -62.03
N MET A 546 -2.89 -30.03 -61.74
CA MET A 546 -1.58 -30.57 -61.38
C MET A 546 -1.25 -31.77 -62.26
N VAL A 547 0.03 -31.96 -62.60
CA VAL A 547 0.49 -33.02 -63.51
C VAL A 547 1.11 -34.18 -62.72
N LYS A 548 0.81 -35.41 -63.13
CA LYS A 548 1.48 -36.65 -62.73
C LYS A 548 2.43 -37.09 -63.86
N SER A 549 3.70 -37.29 -63.55
CA SER A 549 4.70 -37.70 -64.54
C SER A 549 4.49 -39.13 -65.06
N ASP A 550 4.09 -40.06 -64.20
CA ASP A 550 4.14 -41.49 -64.48
C ASP A 550 3.38 -41.93 -65.74
N PRO A 551 2.11 -41.52 -66.00
CA PRO A 551 1.41 -41.95 -67.22
C PRO A 551 2.04 -41.38 -68.50
N ILE A 552 2.72 -40.23 -68.42
CA ILE A 552 3.50 -39.66 -69.52
C ILE A 552 4.73 -40.54 -69.79
N LEU A 553 5.48 -40.90 -68.74
CA LEU A 553 6.66 -41.77 -68.83
C LEU A 553 6.30 -43.16 -69.41
N TRP A 554 5.20 -43.76 -68.96
CA TRP A 554 4.74 -45.04 -69.49
C TRP A 554 4.19 -44.92 -70.93
N THR A 555 3.58 -43.80 -71.29
CA THR A 555 3.20 -43.50 -72.69
C THR A 555 4.42 -43.38 -73.59
N MET A 556 5.48 -42.72 -73.14
CA MET A 556 6.76 -42.64 -73.88
C MET A 556 7.39 -44.02 -74.06
N LEU A 557 7.41 -44.86 -73.02
CA LEU A 557 7.91 -46.23 -73.12
C LEU A 557 7.15 -47.08 -74.14
N ASN A 558 5.82 -46.94 -74.22
CA ASN A 558 5.01 -47.66 -75.20
C ASN A 558 5.23 -47.13 -76.63
N ALA A 559 5.27 -45.80 -76.81
CA ALA A 559 5.57 -45.18 -78.09
C ALA A 559 6.92 -45.63 -78.68
N ILE A 560 7.96 -45.77 -77.84
CA ILE A 560 9.28 -46.28 -78.26
C ILE A 560 9.19 -47.74 -78.74
N LYS A 561 8.40 -48.60 -78.07
CA LYS A 561 8.18 -49.99 -78.51
C LYS A 561 7.42 -50.06 -79.83
N GLU A 562 6.42 -49.20 -80.02
CA GLU A 562 5.64 -49.09 -81.25
C GLU A 562 6.52 -48.64 -82.43
N GLN A 563 7.32 -47.57 -82.27
CA GLN A 563 8.29 -47.13 -83.27
C GLN A 563 9.32 -48.22 -83.60
N GLN A 564 9.85 -48.92 -82.60
CA GLN A 564 10.83 -49.99 -82.81
C GLN A 564 10.24 -51.18 -83.59
N LYS A 565 8.94 -51.46 -83.44
CA LYS A 565 8.22 -52.45 -84.26
C LYS A 565 8.09 -51.99 -85.71
N GLU A 566 7.67 -50.75 -85.94
CA GLU A 566 7.56 -50.17 -87.29
C GLU A 566 8.92 -50.13 -88.02
N ILE A 567 9.99 -49.76 -87.33
CA ILE A 567 11.37 -49.79 -87.86
C ILE A 567 11.79 -51.20 -88.26
N ALA A 568 11.40 -52.24 -87.50
CA ALA A 568 11.68 -53.63 -87.85
C ALA A 568 10.89 -54.09 -89.10
N GLU A 569 9.61 -53.73 -89.18
CA GLU A 569 8.75 -54.03 -90.34
C GLU A 569 9.26 -53.33 -91.62
N LEU A 570 9.59 -52.04 -91.55
CA LEU A 570 10.19 -51.28 -92.65
C LEU A 570 11.54 -51.86 -93.10
N ARG A 571 12.42 -52.25 -92.16
CA ARG A 571 13.69 -52.95 -92.51
C ARG A 571 13.43 -54.27 -93.24
N GLY A 572 12.43 -55.04 -92.82
CA GLY A 572 12.00 -56.27 -93.50
C GLY A 572 11.45 -56.02 -94.91
N GLN A 573 10.66 -54.96 -95.10
CA GLN A 573 10.20 -54.54 -96.43
C GLN A 573 11.38 -54.12 -97.34
N ILE A 574 12.33 -53.32 -96.82
CA ILE A 574 13.53 -52.91 -97.55
C ILE A 574 14.38 -54.11 -97.97
N GLN A 575 14.54 -55.13 -97.12
CA GLN A 575 15.23 -56.38 -97.48
C GLN A 575 14.51 -57.12 -98.63
N LYS A 576 13.18 -57.27 -98.55
CA LYS A 576 12.37 -57.90 -99.61
C LYS A 576 12.48 -57.13 -100.94
N LEU A 577 12.42 -55.81 -100.91
CA LEU A 577 12.58 -54.94 -102.08
C LEU A 577 13.99 -55.02 -102.69
N ARG A 578 15.05 -55.05 -101.86
CA ARG A 578 16.43 -55.27 -102.34
C ARG A 578 16.61 -56.63 -102.99
N ALA A 579 16.06 -57.70 -102.41
CA ALA A 579 16.09 -59.04 -102.99
C ALA A 579 15.34 -59.12 -104.33
N ALA A 580 14.16 -58.48 -104.43
CA ALA A 580 13.41 -58.38 -105.69
C ALA A 580 14.14 -57.56 -106.75
N SER A 581 14.84 -56.49 -106.36
CA SER A 581 15.68 -55.67 -107.24
C SER A 581 16.89 -56.45 -107.80
N HIS A 582 17.59 -57.21 -106.97
CA HIS A 582 18.67 -58.10 -107.44
C HIS A 582 18.17 -59.20 -108.39
N ARG A 583 16.95 -59.73 -108.19
CA ARG A 583 16.29 -60.66 -109.13
C ARG A 583 15.79 -60.01 -110.44
N ARG A 584 15.97 -58.70 -110.63
CA ARG A 584 15.70 -57.97 -111.89
C ARG A 584 16.95 -57.35 -112.53
N ARG A 585 18.14 -57.65 -112.00
CA ARG A 585 19.46 -57.22 -112.52
C ARG A 585 20.38 -58.40 -112.89
N LYS A 586 19.84 -59.61 -112.81
CA LYS A 586 20.27 -60.81 -113.54
C LYS A 586 19.10 -61.23 -114.42
#